data_AF-A0A1D3K8M0-F1
#
_entry.id   AF-A0A1D3K8M0-F1
#
_cell.length_a   1.000
_cell.length_b   1.000
_cell.length_c   1.000
_cell.angle_alpha   90.00
_cell.angle_beta   90.00
_cell.angle_gamma   90.00
#
_symmetry.space_group_name_H-M   'P 1'
#
loop_
_entity.id
_entity.type
_entity.pdbx_description
1 polymer ?
#
loop_
_entity_poly.entity_id
_entity_poly.type
_entity_poly.pdbx_seq_one_letter_code
_entity_poly.pdbx_strand_id
1 'polypeptide(L)'
;MTVNVSLLLRAHGISVLTGQRRLTALVELGQPLEMVDQDGRNFVLQLKDGKLNYSEASMGQCQPIPVRRTLIEPVIITTTGGEKMELRPIPMDRIPSEDPTEWLSFVGIQVPEAELNEIEQRRLQNFMKLHHAEAVTDGTSLFTLAGDGLAFCTPPQH
;
A
#
# COMPACT_ATOMS: atom_id res chain seq x y z
N MET A 1 2.27 11.40 -7.57
CA MET A 1 2.59 10.10 -8.22
C MET A 1 1.49 9.14 -7.76
N THR A 2 0.75 8.50 -8.68
CA THR A 2 -0.40 7.66 -8.33
C THR A 2 0.08 6.29 -7.84
N VAL A 3 -0.43 5.81 -6.70
CA VAL A 3 -0.10 4.49 -6.15
C VAL A 3 -0.48 3.40 -7.16
N ASN A 4 0.46 2.53 -7.55
CA ASN A 4 0.18 1.38 -8.40
C ASN A 4 -0.83 0.46 -7.70
N VAL A 5 -1.86 0.02 -8.40
CA VAL A 5 -2.92 -0.86 -7.86
C VAL A 5 -2.38 -2.10 -7.14
N SER A 6 -1.27 -2.65 -7.62
CA SER A 6 -0.62 -3.82 -7.01
C SER A 6 -0.06 -3.50 -5.63
N LEU A 7 0.55 -2.32 -5.48
CA LEU A 7 1.04 -1.83 -4.19
C LEU A 7 -0.13 -1.54 -3.25
N LEU A 8 -1.19 -0.92 -3.76
CA LEU A 8 -2.39 -0.63 -2.98
C LEU A 8 -3.07 -1.93 -2.49
N LEU A 9 -3.22 -2.93 -3.36
CA LEU A 9 -3.73 -4.25 -2.97
C LEU A 9 -2.86 -4.89 -1.89
N ARG A 10 -1.53 -4.87 -2.05
CA ARG A 10 -0.59 -5.36 -1.02
C ARG A 10 -0.75 -4.61 0.30
N ALA A 11 -0.98 -3.30 0.27
CA ALA A 11 -1.21 -2.49 1.47
C ALA A 11 -2.49 -2.88 2.24
N HIS A 12 -3.48 -3.38 1.50
CA HIS A 12 -4.70 -3.97 2.05
C HIS A 12 -4.55 -5.48 2.35
N GLY A 13 -3.35 -6.02 2.25
CA GLY A 13 -3.06 -7.44 2.48
C GLY A 13 -3.61 -8.38 1.42
N ILE A 14 -3.81 -7.89 0.20
CA ILE A 14 -4.28 -8.67 -0.95
C ILE A 14 -3.10 -8.95 -1.87
N SER A 15 -2.73 -10.23 -1.97
CA SER A 15 -1.68 -10.70 -2.87
C SER A 15 -2.30 -11.45 -4.04
N VAL A 16 -2.08 -10.97 -5.26
CA VAL A 16 -2.52 -11.66 -6.48
C VAL A 16 -1.70 -12.92 -6.70
N LEU A 17 -2.37 -14.07 -6.77
CA LEU A 17 -1.69 -15.35 -6.96
C LEU A 17 -1.39 -15.59 -8.44
N THR A 18 -2.32 -15.22 -9.32
CA THR A 18 -2.19 -15.32 -10.78
C THR A 18 -3.00 -14.22 -11.48
N GLY A 19 -2.69 -13.94 -12.74
CA GLY A 19 -3.49 -13.00 -13.55
C GLY A 19 -3.07 -11.53 -13.41
N GLN A 20 -1.81 -11.25 -13.05
CA GLN A 20 -1.28 -9.89 -12.92
C GLN A 20 -1.53 -9.02 -14.16
N ARG A 21 -1.35 -9.57 -15.37
CA ARG A 21 -1.64 -8.85 -16.63
C ARG A 21 -3.12 -8.49 -16.76
N ARG A 22 -4.01 -9.38 -16.32
CA ARG A 22 -5.46 -9.14 -16.34
C ARG A 22 -5.85 -8.08 -15.32
N LEU A 23 -5.26 -8.11 -14.13
CA LEU A 23 -5.41 -7.04 -13.13
C LEU A 23 -5.06 -5.68 -13.75
N THR A 24 -3.87 -5.55 -14.34
CA THR A 24 -3.43 -4.29 -14.96
C THR A 24 -4.40 -3.81 -16.03
N ALA A 25 -4.79 -4.68 -16.97
CA ALA A 25 -5.70 -4.34 -18.04
C ALA A 25 -7.08 -3.89 -17.54
N LEU A 26 -7.66 -4.59 -16.55
CA LEU A 26 -8.96 -4.22 -15.99
C LEU A 26 -8.92 -2.88 -15.27
N VAL A 27 -7.83 -2.60 -14.55
CA VAL A 27 -7.64 -1.32 -13.84
C VAL A 27 -7.48 -0.16 -14.83
N GLU A 28 -6.70 -0.33 -15.90
CA GLU A 28 -6.57 0.66 -16.98
C GLU A 28 -7.92 0.98 -17.64
N LEU A 29 -8.79 -0.03 -17.76
CA LEU A 29 -10.14 0.11 -18.30
C LEU A 29 -11.16 0.63 -17.27
N GLY A 30 -10.73 0.94 -16.04
CA GLY A 30 -11.61 1.38 -14.94
C GLY A 30 -12.66 0.34 -14.54
N GLN A 31 -12.41 -0.94 -14.83
CA GLN A 31 -13.36 -2.02 -14.58
C GLN A 31 -13.28 -2.50 -13.13
N PRO A 32 -14.41 -2.90 -12.52
CA PRO A 32 -14.41 -3.61 -11.25
C PRO A 32 -13.61 -4.92 -11.34
N LEU A 33 -12.91 -5.26 -10.26
CA LEU A 33 -12.09 -6.44 -10.13
C LEU A 33 -12.84 -7.51 -9.34
N GLU A 34 -13.33 -8.53 -10.02
CA GLU A 34 -13.87 -9.72 -9.34
C GLU A 34 -12.71 -10.61 -8.89
N MET A 35 -12.69 -10.94 -7.60
CA MET A 35 -11.62 -11.67 -6.92
C MET A 35 -12.19 -12.85 -6.13
N VAL A 36 -11.36 -13.88 -5.97
CA VAL A 36 -11.67 -15.04 -5.13
C VAL A 36 -10.51 -15.28 -4.17
N ASP A 37 -10.80 -15.35 -2.86
CA ASP A 37 -9.78 -15.62 -1.85
C ASP A 37 -9.51 -17.13 -1.68
N GLN A 38 -8.52 -17.45 -0.85
CA GLN A 38 -8.12 -18.83 -0.55
C GLN A 38 -9.23 -19.67 0.11
N ASP A 39 -10.25 -19.04 0.68
CA ASP A 39 -11.39 -19.71 1.32
C ASP A 39 -12.57 -19.90 0.34
N GLY A 40 -12.38 -19.51 -0.94
CA GLY A 40 -13.38 -19.60 -1.99
C GLY A 40 -14.43 -18.48 -1.97
N ARG A 41 -14.21 -17.40 -1.21
CA ARG A 41 -15.15 -16.29 -1.13
C ARG A 41 -14.92 -15.33 -2.29
N ASN A 42 -15.98 -15.05 -3.03
CA ASN A 42 -15.96 -14.07 -4.11
C ASN A 42 -16.25 -12.67 -3.56
N PHE A 43 -15.54 -11.68 -4.09
CA PHE A 43 -15.79 -10.28 -3.80
C PHE A 43 -15.37 -9.41 -4.99
N VAL A 44 -15.96 -8.22 -5.06
CA VAL A 44 -15.65 -7.22 -6.09
C VAL A 44 -14.98 -6.03 -5.46
N LEU A 45 -13.91 -5.60 -6.10
CA LEU A 45 -13.07 -4.49 -5.67
C LEU A 45 -13.10 -3.40 -6.74
N GLN A 46 -13.45 -2.19 -6.32
CA GLN A 46 -13.49 -1.01 -7.18
C GLN A 46 -12.42 -0.02 -6.73
N LEU A 47 -11.54 0.36 -7.66
CA LEU A 47 -10.60 1.45 -7.46
C LEU A 47 -11.26 2.75 -7.92
N LYS A 48 -11.54 3.66 -6.99
CA LYS A 48 -12.08 4.98 -7.30
C LYS A 48 -11.28 6.03 -6.54
N ASP A 49 -10.69 6.97 -7.27
CA ASP A 49 -9.91 8.09 -6.69
C ASP A 49 -8.81 7.62 -5.71
N GLY A 50 -8.09 6.54 -6.05
CA GLY A 50 -7.05 5.95 -5.20
C GLY A 50 -7.57 5.11 -4.02
N LYS A 51 -8.89 5.02 -3.82
CA LYS A 51 -9.49 4.25 -2.73
C LYS A 51 -10.02 2.91 -3.23
N LEU A 52 -9.80 1.87 -2.43
CA LEU A 52 -10.39 0.55 -2.65
C LEU A 52 -11.74 0.45 -1.95
N ASN A 53 -12.78 0.22 -2.73
CA ASN A 53 -14.12 -0.09 -2.23
C ASN A 53 -14.41 -1.58 -2.44
N TYR A 54 -14.96 -2.21 -1.41
CA TYR A 54 -15.27 -3.63 -1.38
C TYR A 54 -16.78 -3.85 -1.45
N SER A 55 -17.19 -4.87 -2.21
CA SER A 55 -18.56 -5.38 -2.17
C SER A 55 -18.56 -6.90 -2.29
N GLU A 56 -19.46 -7.57 -1.58
CA GLU A 56 -19.65 -9.03 -1.67
C GLU A 56 -20.55 -9.44 -2.85
N ALA A 57 -20.73 -8.55 -3.84
CA ALA A 57 -21.46 -8.86 -5.06
C ALA A 57 -20.61 -9.79 -5.95
N SER A 58 -21.27 -10.74 -6.65
CA SER A 58 -20.66 -11.42 -7.79
C SER A 58 -21.14 -10.77 -9.08
N MET A 59 -20.24 -10.62 -10.04
CA MET A 59 -20.60 -10.09 -11.36
C MET A 59 -21.02 -11.18 -12.35
N GLY A 60 -20.85 -12.46 -11.99
CA GLY A 60 -21.37 -13.63 -12.71
C GLY A 60 -20.85 -13.83 -14.14
N GLN A 61 -20.05 -12.90 -14.69
CA GLN A 61 -19.63 -12.87 -16.09
C GLN A 61 -18.11 -12.91 -16.28
N CYS A 62 -17.32 -12.70 -15.22
CA CYS A 62 -15.85 -12.74 -15.29
C CYS A 62 -15.30 -13.88 -14.44
N GLN A 63 -14.25 -14.54 -14.93
CA GLN A 63 -13.51 -15.49 -14.11
C GLN A 63 -12.77 -14.70 -13.01
N PRO A 64 -13.00 -14.96 -11.72
CA PRO A 64 -12.41 -14.17 -10.63
C PRO A 64 -10.88 -14.24 -10.64
N ILE A 65 -10.20 -13.19 -10.15
CA ILE A 65 -8.75 -13.17 -9.93
C ILE A 65 -8.46 -13.90 -8.61
N PRO A 66 -7.70 -15.00 -8.61
CA PRO A 66 -7.31 -15.68 -7.38
C PRO A 66 -6.35 -14.81 -6.57
N VAL A 67 -6.67 -14.60 -5.30
CA VAL A 67 -5.86 -13.81 -4.38
C VAL A 67 -5.67 -14.53 -3.05
N ARG A 68 -4.63 -14.14 -2.33
CA ARG A 68 -4.46 -14.43 -0.91
C ARG A 68 -4.77 -13.18 -0.10
N ARG A 69 -5.59 -13.32 0.93
CA ARG A 69 -5.89 -12.25 1.89
C ARG A 69 -5.15 -12.45 3.20
N THR A 70 -4.56 -11.38 3.71
CA THR A 70 -3.97 -11.26 5.03
C THR A 70 -4.53 -10.01 5.68
N LEU A 71 -4.94 -10.09 6.94
CA LEU A 71 -5.41 -8.91 7.66
C LEU A 71 -4.22 -8.01 7.98
N ILE A 72 -4.26 -6.77 7.50
CA ILE A 72 -3.30 -5.72 7.87
C ILE A 72 -4.10 -4.54 8.42
N GLU A 73 -3.97 -4.32 9.73
CA GLU A 73 -4.52 -3.14 10.37
C GLU A 73 -3.62 -1.93 10.07
N PRO A 74 -4.22 -0.76 9.76
CA PRO A 74 -3.43 0.43 9.53
C PRO A 74 -2.85 0.96 10.85
N VAL A 75 -1.72 1.66 10.76
CA VAL A 75 -1.22 2.47 11.87
C VAL A 75 -1.77 3.89 11.77
N ILE A 76 -2.22 4.44 12.89
CA ILE A 76 -2.60 5.85 12.97
C ILE A 76 -1.46 6.60 13.68
N ILE A 77 -0.89 7.58 12.97
CA ILE A 77 0.12 8.49 13.49
C ILE A 77 -0.42 9.91 13.63
N THR A 78 0.26 10.75 14.41
CA THR A 78 -0.07 12.18 14.55
C THR A 78 1.17 13.04 14.29
N THR A 79 1.10 13.98 13.34
CA THR A 79 2.20 14.92 13.07
C THR A 79 2.37 15.92 14.21
N THR A 80 3.51 16.60 14.27
CA THR A 80 3.75 17.68 15.25
C THR A 80 2.74 18.84 15.09
N GLY A 81 2.24 19.05 13.87
CA GLY A 81 1.13 19.97 13.56
C GLY A 81 -0.25 19.50 14.01
N GLY A 82 -0.37 18.27 14.53
CA GLY A 82 -1.62 17.69 15.03
C GLY A 82 -2.47 16.96 13.97
N GLU A 83 -1.97 16.82 12.75
CA GLU A 83 -2.65 16.08 11.69
C GLU A 83 -2.59 14.57 11.97
N LYS A 84 -3.72 13.88 11.85
CA LYS A 84 -3.80 12.42 12.00
C LYS A 84 -3.79 11.75 10.64
N MET A 85 -2.89 10.80 10.47
CA MET A 85 -2.77 10.02 9.24
C MET A 85 -3.01 8.54 9.52
N GLU A 86 -3.89 7.92 8.73
CA GLU A 86 -4.05 6.46 8.68
C GLU A 86 -3.14 5.91 7.60
N LEU A 87 -2.19 5.06 7.98
CA LEU A 87 -1.14 4.56 7.10
C LEU A 87 -1.15 3.04 7.05
N ARG A 88 -1.01 2.49 5.85
CA ARG A 88 -0.87 1.05 5.60
C ARG A 88 0.54 0.75 5.10
N PRO A 89 1.14 -0.37 5.50
CA PRO A 89 2.48 -0.71 5.04
C PRO A 89 2.40 -1.15 3.59
N ILE A 90 3.46 -0.94 2.82
CA ILE A 90 3.66 -1.56 1.52
C ILE A 90 4.66 -2.70 1.74
N PRO A 91 4.24 -3.97 1.88
CA PRO A 91 5.17 -5.08 1.96
C PRO A 91 6.09 -5.13 0.73
N MET A 92 7.40 -5.31 0.97
CA MET A 92 8.44 -5.26 -0.06
C MET A 92 9.29 -6.52 0.05
N ASP A 93 9.69 -7.13 -1.08
CA ASP A 93 10.61 -8.28 -1.02
C ASP A 93 12.07 -7.84 -0.82
N ARG A 94 12.36 -6.57 -1.08
CA ARG A 94 13.67 -5.94 -0.89
C ARG A 94 13.51 -4.67 -0.08
N ILE A 95 14.35 -4.51 0.93
CA ILE A 95 14.34 -3.38 1.87
C ILE A 95 15.36 -2.34 1.40
N PRO A 96 14.93 -1.16 0.89
CA PRO A 96 15.83 -0.16 0.33
C PRO A 96 16.98 0.28 1.25
N SER A 97 16.77 0.34 2.56
CA SER A 97 17.81 0.76 3.52
C SER A 97 18.95 -0.25 3.69
N GLU A 98 18.81 -1.48 3.17
CA GLU A 98 19.90 -2.46 3.15
C GLU A 98 21.00 -2.11 2.13
N ASP A 99 20.68 -1.27 1.13
CA ASP A 99 21.64 -0.76 0.14
C ASP A 99 21.59 0.79 0.09
N PRO A 100 22.68 1.49 0.46
CA PRO A 100 22.71 2.95 0.44
C PRO A 100 22.39 3.58 -0.93
N THR A 101 22.71 2.89 -2.02
CA THR A 101 22.42 3.38 -3.38
C THR A 101 20.92 3.31 -3.66
N GLU A 102 20.28 2.24 -3.21
CA GLU A 102 18.84 2.08 -3.37
C GLU A 102 18.07 3.03 -2.47
N TRP A 103 18.52 3.22 -1.24
CA TRP A 103 17.96 4.20 -0.32
C TRP A 103 17.88 5.60 -0.95
N LEU A 104 18.95 6.05 -1.61
CA LEU A 104 18.98 7.35 -2.28
C LEU A 104 18.01 7.45 -3.47
N SER A 105 17.75 6.34 -4.17
CA SER A 105 16.77 6.29 -5.25
C SER A 105 15.33 6.14 -4.75
N PHE A 106 15.16 5.59 -3.55
CA PHE A 106 13.88 5.30 -2.92
C PHE A 106 13.28 6.53 -2.25
N VAL A 107 14.09 7.29 -1.50
CA VAL A 107 13.64 8.48 -0.75
C VAL A 107 13.52 9.69 -1.68
N GLY A 108 12.36 10.33 -1.64
CA GLY A 108 12.07 11.58 -2.35
C GLY A 108 12.20 12.81 -1.45
N ILE A 109 11.43 13.84 -1.78
CA ILE A 109 11.38 15.09 -0.99
C ILE A 109 10.61 14.88 0.32
N GLN A 110 10.99 15.64 1.34
CA GLN A 110 10.23 15.73 2.59
C GLN A 110 8.80 16.21 2.32
N VAL A 111 7.84 15.63 3.04
CA VAL A 111 6.46 16.07 3.04
C VAL A 111 6.34 17.28 3.97
N PRO A 112 5.89 18.44 3.48
CA PRO A 112 5.69 19.62 4.33
C PRO A 112 4.75 19.30 5.50
N GLU A 113 5.06 19.83 6.69
CA GLU A 113 4.24 19.70 7.91
C GLU A 113 4.02 18.26 8.42
N ALA A 114 4.75 17.29 7.85
CA ALA A 114 4.70 15.88 8.24
C ALA A 114 5.85 15.46 9.18
N GLU A 115 6.35 16.41 9.97
CA GLU A 115 7.28 16.14 11.07
C GLU A 115 6.60 15.27 12.13
N LEU A 116 7.35 14.32 12.68
CA LEU A 116 6.88 13.38 13.68
C LEU A 116 7.72 13.54 14.95
N ASN A 117 7.07 13.49 16.10
CA ASN A 117 7.82 13.36 17.36
C ASN A 117 8.47 11.97 17.47
N GLU A 118 9.44 11.80 18.36
CA GLU A 118 10.19 10.55 18.52
C GLU A 118 9.29 9.32 18.81
N ILE A 119 8.16 9.52 19.51
CA ILE A 119 7.22 8.45 19.83
C ILE A 119 6.56 7.95 18.54
N GLU A 120 6.07 8.87 17.71
CA GLU A 120 5.42 8.55 16.43
C GLU A 120 6.40 7.96 15.42
N GLN A 121 7.64 8.49 15.35
CA GLN A 121 8.71 7.90 14.53
C GLN A 121 8.97 6.43 14.93
N ARG A 122 9.10 6.16 16.24
CA ARG A 122 9.34 4.80 16.74
C ARG A 122 8.16 3.87 16.47
N ARG A 123 6.93 4.35 16.66
CA ARG A 123 5.71 3.58 16.36
C ARG A 123 5.65 3.21 14.88
N LEU A 124 5.86 4.18 13.99
CA LEU A 124 5.86 3.96 12.55
C LEU A 124 6.99 3.02 12.12
N GLN A 125 8.19 3.20 12.65
CA GLN A 125 9.33 2.34 12.32
C GLN A 125 9.11 0.89 12.76
N ASN A 126 8.56 0.67 13.96
CA ASN A 126 8.21 -0.66 14.44
C ASN A 126 7.12 -1.32 13.58
N PHE A 127 6.12 -0.54 13.16
CA PHE A 127 5.07 -1.00 12.26
C PHE A 127 5.63 -1.42 10.90
N MET A 128 6.48 -0.59 10.29
CA MET A 128 7.16 -0.90 9.03
C MET A 128 8.00 -2.19 9.13
N LYS A 129 8.78 -2.35 10.21
CA LYS A 129 9.55 -3.57 10.48
C LYS A 129 8.67 -4.82 10.62
N LEU A 130 7.57 -4.71 11.36
CA LEU A 130 6.63 -5.83 11.56
C LEU A 130 6.06 -6.35 10.24
N HIS A 131 5.81 -5.46 9.29
CA HIS A 131 5.22 -5.78 7.99
C HIS A 131 6.23 -5.94 6.85
N HIS A 132 7.52 -6.00 7.16
CA HIS A 132 8.61 -6.09 6.19
C HIS A 132 8.46 -5.02 5.07
N ALA A 133 8.36 -3.77 5.50
CA ALA A 133 8.12 -2.61 4.67
C ALA A 133 9.05 -1.47 5.06
N GLU A 134 9.33 -0.57 4.12
CA GLU A 134 9.89 0.77 4.39
C GLU A 134 9.06 1.89 3.74
N ALA A 135 8.05 1.52 2.96
CA ALA A 135 7.06 2.43 2.44
C ALA A 135 5.71 2.19 3.14
N VAL A 136 4.97 3.27 3.32
CA VAL A 136 3.59 3.29 3.80
C VAL A 136 2.72 4.14 2.88
N THR A 137 1.41 3.95 2.94
CA THR A 137 0.44 4.68 2.12
C THR A 137 -0.80 5.07 2.89
N ASP A 138 -1.35 6.24 2.57
CA ASP A 138 -2.70 6.67 2.95
C ASP A 138 -3.76 6.27 1.88
N GLY A 139 -3.35 5.51 0.87
CA GLY A 139 -4.13 5.15 -0.31
C GLY A 139 -3.92 6.09 -1.51
N THR A 140 -3.38 7.29 -1.30
CA THR A 140 -3.18 8.29 -2.35
C THR A 140 -1.71 8.48 -2.69
N SER A 141 -0.85 8.53 -1.68
CA SER A 141 0.58 8.79 -1.79
C SER A 141 1.40 7.70 -1.08
N LEU A 142 2.69 7.65 -1.41
CA LEU A 142 3.65 6.74 -0.80
C LEU A 142 4.63 7.54 0.05
N PHE A 143 4.82 7.12 1.29
CA PHE A 143 5.65 7.77 2.27
C PHE A 143 6.68 6.81 2.84
N THR A 144 7.80 7.34 3.29
CA THR A 144 8.79 6.66 4.12
C THR A 144 9.14 7.55 5.30
N LEU A 145 9.65 6.96 6.37
CA LEU A 145 10.30 7.72 7.43
C LEU A 145 11.69 8.14 6.97
N ALA A 146 11.98 9.45 6.95
CA ALA A 146 13.29 9.98 6.62
C ALA A 146 13.61 11.18 7.53
N GLY A 147 14.74 11.11 8.24
CA GLY A 147 15.04 12.12 9.26
C GLY A 147 14.01 12.10 10.39
N ASP A 148 13.42 13.26 10.68
CA ASP A 148 12.43 13.48 11.73
C ASP A 148 10.97 13.47 11.22
N GLY A 149 10.73 13.20 9.94
CA GLY A 149 9.40 13.27 9.33
C GLY A 149 9.16 12.26 8.23
N LEU A 150 8.03 12.45 7.54
CA LEU A 150 7.69 11.67 6.35
C LEU A 150 8.29 12.31 5.10
N ALA A 151 8.92 11.50 4.26
CA ALA A 151 9.26 11.86 2.88
C ALA A 151 8.42 11.06 1.89
N PHE A 152 8.17 11.62 0.71
CA PHE A 152 7.64 10.82 -0.39
C PHE A 152 8.65 9.72 -0.76
N CYS A 153 8.19 8.60 -1.30
CA CYS A 153 9.09 7.53 -1.72
C CYS A 153 8.61 6.81 -2.99
N THR A 154 9.54 6.07 -3.61
CA THR A 154 9.27 5.20 -4.75
C THR A 154 9.74 3.78 -4.45
N PRO A 155 8.85 2.88 -3.99
CA PRO A 155 9.18 1.48 -3.76
C PRO A 155 9.72 0.81 -5.03
N PRO A 156 10.70 -0.11 -4.93
CA PRO A 156 11.17 -0.89 -6.07
C PRO A 156 9.99 -1.63 -6.71
N GLN A 157 9.88 -1.53 -8.03
CA GLN A 157 8.92 -2.31 -8.81
C GLN A 157 9.60 -3.62 -9.22
N HIS A 158 8.92 -4.75 -9.01
CA HIS A 158 9.39 -6.06 -9.49
C HIS A 158 9.36 -6.15 -11.01
#